data_AF-A0A2T1KDD8-F1
#
_entry.id   AF-A0A2T1KDD8-F1
#
_cell.length_a   1.000
_cell.length_b   1.000
_cell.length_c   1.000
_cell.angle_alpha   90.00
_cell.angle_beta   90.00
_cell.angle_gamma   90.00
#
_symmetry.space_group_name_H-M   'P 1'
#
loop_
_entity.id
_entity.type
_entity.pdbx_description
1 polymer ?
#
loop_
_entity_poly.entity_id
_entity_poly.type
_entity_poly.pdbx_seq_one_letter_code
_entity_poly.pdbx_strand_id
1 'polypeptide(L)'
;MTEKEYAIHMIRWINKLGLPDIEPAKRAFFMAKSFWKEGNTENFEAIKNELWLWVDNNGGPRITSERDMVIVRMIMCVASEDVTEVRDMGFFEDLLVSLGFSYDEAYEGTE
;
A
#
# COMPACT_ATOMS: atom_id res chain seq x y z
N MET A 1 6.17 -5.46 -15.42
CA MET A 1 4.81 -5.44 -14.87
C MET A 1 4.05 -4.25 -15.43
N THR A 2 2.84 -4.46 -15.91
CA THR A 2 1.84 -3.41 -16.15
C THR A 2 1.43 -2.76 -14.83
N GLU A 3 0.75 -1.62 -14.90
CA GLU A 3 0.20 -0.91 -13.75
C GLU A 3 -0.66 -1.84 -12.86
N LYS A 4 -1.59 -2.58 -13.49
CA LYS A 4 -2.46 -3.55 -12.82
C LYS A 4 -1.68 -4.72 -12.21
N GLU A 5 -0.67 -5.25 -12.89
CA GLU A 5 0.18 -6.32 -12.36
C GLU A 5 0.94 -5.86 -11.11
N TYR A 6 1.46 -4.63 -11.12
CA TYR A 6 2.17 -4.07 -9.99
C TYR A 6 1.24 -3.78 -8.79
N ALA A 7 0.03 -3.28 -9.04
CA ALA A 7 -0.97 -3.15 -7.98
C ALA A 7 -1.35 -4.51 -7.36
N ILE A 8 -1.51 -5.56 -8.18
CA ILE A 8 -1.78 -6.92 -7.69
C ILE A 8 -0.61 -7.45 -6.85
N HIS A 9 0.63 -7.18 -7.27
CA HIS A 9 1.84 -7.50 -6.50
C HIS A 9 1.81 -6.84 -5.12
N MET A 10 1.57 -5.54 -5.05
CA MET A 10 1.44 -4.81 -3.78
C MET A 10 0.32 -5.38 -2.89
N ILE A 11 -0.83 -5.71 -3.47
CA ILE A 11 -1.96 -6.34 -2.75
C ILE A 11 -1.54 -7.69 -2.15
N ARG A 12 -0.79 -8.53 -2.87
CA ARG A 12 -0.32 -9.83 -2.37
C ARG A 12 0.57 -9.65 -1.16
N TRP A 13 1.51 -8.71 -1.23
CA TRP A 13 2.39 -8.38 -0.11
C TRP A 13 1.61 -7.92 1.12
N ILE A 14 0.65 -7.01 0.96
CA ILE A 14 -0.17 -6.54 2.10
C ILE A 14 -0.99 -7.70 2.70
N ASN A 15 -1.55 -8.60 1.88
CA ASN A 15 -2.24 -9.78 2.41
C ASN A 15 -1.29 -10.71 3.20
N LYS A 16 -0.05 -10.90 2.71
CA LYS A 16 0.98 -11.72 3.39
C LYS A 16 1.39 -11.11 4.73
N LEU A 17 1.51 -9.78 4.80
CA LEU A 17 1.89 -9.07 6.01
C LEU A 17 0.75 -8.98 7.04
N GLY A 18 -0.48 -9.10 6.59
CA GLY A 18 -1.68 -8.87 7.40
C GLY A 18 -2.05 -7.39 7.44
N LEU A 19 -3.35 -7.12 7.63
CA LEU A 19 -3.84 -5.75 7.77
C LEU A 19 -3.68 -5.30 9.23
N PRO A 20 -3.31 -4.02 9.46
CA PRO A 20 -3.28 -3.47 10.80
C PRO A 20 -4.70 -3.34 11.36
N ASP A 21 -4.82 -3.27 12.68
CA ASP A 21 -6.11 -3.02 13.34
C ASP A 21 -6.51 -1.54 13.29
N ILE A 22 -6.51 -0.98 12.07
CA ILE A 22 -6.78 0.43 11.78
C ILE A 22 -7.89 0.46 10.73
N GLU A 23 -9.09 0.88 11.15
CA GLU A 23 -10.28 0.84 10.31
C GLU A 23 -10.17 1.63 8.98
N PRO A 24 -9.64 2.86 8.95
CA PRO A 24 -9.37 3.56 7.69
C PRO A 24 -8.47 2.76 6.73
N ALA A 25 -7.46 2.09 7.25
CA ALA A 25 -6.51 1.30 6.45
C ALA A 25 -7.16 0.05 5.87
N LYS A 26 -7.95 -0.68 6.67
CA LYS A 26 -8.70 -1.86 6.20
C LYS A 26 -9.67 -1.47 5.08
N ARG A 27 -10.44 -0.40 5.27
CA ARG A 27 -11.37 0.09 4.23
C ARG A 27 -10.63 0.46 2.96
N ALA A 28 -9.58 1.27 3.06
CA ALA A 28 -8.76 1.67 1.91
C ALA A 28 -8.18 0.47 1.15
N PHE A 29 -7.71 -0.54 1.87
CA PHE A 29 -7.20 -1.75 1.25
C PHE A 29 -8.29 -2.50 0.45
N PHE A 30 -9.47 -2.72 1.03
CA PHE A 30 -10.55 -3.43 0.32
C PHE A 30 -11.05 -2.67 -0.90
N MET A 31 -11.13 -1.35 -0.79
CA MET A 31 -11.48 -0.45 -1.89
C MET A 31 -10.47 -0.54 -3.04
N ALA A 32 -9.18 -0.34 -2.74
CA ALA A 32 -8.14 -0.40 -3.75
C ALA A 32 -8.05 -1.81 -4.37
N LYS A 33 -8.25 -2.85 -3.57
CA LYS A 33 -8.33 -4.22 -4.07
C LYS A 33 -9.51 -4.42 -5.05
N SER A 34 -10.69 -3.88 -4.76
CA SER A 34 -11.84 -3.93 -5.68
C SER A 34 -11.57 -3.09 -6.93
N PHE A 35 -11.00 -1.89 -6.81
CA PHE A 35 -10.60 -1.06 -7.95
C PHE A 35 -9.68 -1.82 -8.91
N TRP A 36 -8.56 -2.36 -8.41
CA TRP A 36 -7.57 -3.02 -9.27
C TRP A 36 -8.05 -4.37 -9.83
N LYS A 37 -8.91 -5.10 -9.11
CA LYS A 37 -9.42 -6.41 -9.58
C LYS A 37 -10.65 -6.29 -10.47
N GLU A 38 -11.59 -5.45 -10.08
CA GLU A 38 -12.96 -5.41 -10.59
C GLU A 38 -13.25 -4.11 -11.36
N GLY A 39 -12.38 -3.09 -11.29
CA GLY A 39 -12.56 -1.81 -11.97
C GLY A 39 -13.56 -0.87 -11.29
N ASN A 40 -13.89 -1.11 -10.02
CA ASN A 40 -14.85 -0.28 -9.29
C ASN A 40 -14.20 1.01 -8.77
N THR A 41 -14.76 2.16 -9.11
CA THR A 41 -14.21 3.49 -8.76
C THR A 41 -15.03 4.24 -7.70
N GLU A 42 -16.14 3.68 -7.19
CA GLU A 42 -16.96 4.37 -6.20
C GLU A 42 -16.15 4.62 -4.90
N ASN A 43 -16.19 5.88 -4.42
CA ASN A 43 -15.63 6.34 -3.14
C ASN A 43 -14.09 6.26 -2.97
N PHE A 44 -13.32 6.04 -4.03
CA PHE A 44 -11.87 5.87 -3.94
C PHE A 44 -11.14 7.09 -3.36
N GLU A 45 -11.43 8.31 -3.85
CA GLU A 45 -10.81 9.54 -3.34
C GLU A 45 -11.14 9.82 -1.87
N ALA A 46 -12.39 9.62 -1.47
CA ALA A 46 -12.83 9.92 -0.10
C ALA A 46 -12.06 9.08 0.93
N ILE A 47 -11.82 7.80 0.61
CA ILE A 47 -11.11 6.88 1.50
C ILE A 47 -9.60 7.11 1.45
N LYS A 48 -9.05 7.50 0.30
CA LYS A 48 -7.66 7.98 0.20
C LYS A 48 -7.43 9.19 1.11
N ASN A 49 -8.34 10.16 1.10
CA ASN A 49 -8.25 11.35 1.97
C ASN A 49 -8.36 11.00 3.46
N GLU A 50 -9.25 10.09 3.83
CA GLU A 50 -9.36 9.61 5.21
C GLU A 50 -8.07 8.92 5.68
N LEU A 51 -7.47 8.08 4.83
CA LEU A 51 -6.21 7.40 5.13
C LEU A 51 -5.05 8.39 5.28
N TRP A 52 -4.96 9.39 4.38
CA TRP A 52 -3.97 10.46 4.48
C TRP A 52 -4.09 11.25 5.78
N LEU A 53 -5.31 11.61 6.16
CA LEU A 53 -5.57 12.32 7.41
C LEU A 53 -5.16 11.47 8.62
N TRP A 54 -5.38 10.16 8.59
CA TRP A 54 -4.91 9.27 9.64
C TRP A 54 -3.38 9.27 9.74
N VAL A 55 -2.67 9.16 8.61
CA VAL A 55 -1.19 9.19 8.60
C VAL A 55 -0.64 10.50 9.15
N ASP A 56 -1.22 11.64 8.73
CA ASP A 56 -0.79 12.96 9.19
C ASP A 56 -0.90 13.08 10.72
N ASN A 57 -2.00 12.57 11.29
CA ASN A 57 -2.25 12.59 12.73
C ASN A 57 -1.43 11.58 13.56
N ASN A 58 -0.83 10.55 12.95
CA ASN A 58 -0.20 9.43 13.66
C ASN A 58 1.32 9.30 13.42
N GLY A 59 1.98 10.37 12.96
CA GLY A 59 3.44 10.39 12.75
C GLY A 59 3.88 11.11 11.48
N GLY A 60 2.91 11.50 10.64
CA GLY A 60 3.15 12.25 9.42
C GLY A 60 4.01 11.48 8.42
N PRO A 61 4.72 12.18 7.51
CA PRO A 61 5.54 11.56 6.48
C PRO A 61 6.89 11.04 6.99
N ARG A 62 7.18 11.13 8.30
CA ARG A 62 8.50 10.75 8.84
C ARG A 62 8.76 9.26 8.71
N ILE A 63 9.97 8.87 8.34
CA ILE A 63 10.38 7.46 8.30
C ILE A 63 10.16 6.83 9.68
N THR A 64 9.44 5.72 9.73
CA THR A 64 9.21 4.91 10.93
C THR A 64 9.34 3.45 10.56
N SER A 65 9.83 2.65 11.50
CA SER A 65 9.87 1.19 11.41
C SER A 65 8.69 0.54 12.13
N GLU A 66 7.72 1.34 12.60
CA GLU A 66 6.50 0.80 13.21
C GLU A 66 5.69 0.05 12.16
N ARG A 67 5.50 -1.26 12.39
CA ARG A 67 4.90 -2.17 11.42
C ARG A 67 3.57 -1.68 10.87
N ASP A 68 2.66 -1.23 11.74
CA ASP A 68 1.32 -0.83 11.33
C ASP A 68 1.35 0.43 10.45
N MET A 69 2.17 1.42 10.81
CA MET A 69 2.38 2.61 9.97
C MET A 69 3.02 2.26 8.63
N VAL A 70 3.97 1.33 8.59
CA VAL A 70 4.56 0.86 7.33
C VAL A 70 3.49 0.22 6.44
N ILE A 71 2.64 -0.66 7.00
CA ILE A 71 1.56 -1.30 6.23
C ILE A 71 0.52 -0.28 5.78
N VAL A 72 0.20 0.73 6.60
CA VAL A 72 -0.67 1.85 6.19
C VAL A 72 -0.11 2.56 4.97
N ARG A 73 1.20 2.86 4.94
CA ARG A 73 1.86 3.49 3.78
C ARG A 73 1.89 2.58 2.56
N MET A 74 2.06 1.27 2.75
CA MET A 74 1.93 0.30 1.67
C MET A 74 0.50 0.30 1.09
N ILE A 75 -0.53 0.44 1.93
CA ILE A 75 -1.92 0.58 1.46
C ILE A 75 -2.10 1.89 0.68
N MET A 76 -1.44 2.98 1.07
CA MET A 76 -1.47 4.22 0.30
C MET A 76 -0.81 4.09 -1.08
N CYS A 77 0.28 3.32 -1.17
CA CYS A 77 0.92 3.00 -2.45
C CYS A 77 -0.09 2.36 -3.41
N VAL A 78 -0.85 1.38 -2.92
CA VAL A 78 -1.86 0.67 -3.72
C VAL A 78 -3.12 1.51 -3.96
N ALA A 79 -3.38 2.50 -3.11
CA ALA A 79 -4.44 3.48 -3.27
C ALA A 79 -4.00 4.72 -4.08
N SER A 80 -2.80 4.71 -4.68
CA SER A 80 -2.36 5.76 -5.59
C SER A 80 -3.14 5.70 -6.91
N GLU A 81 -3.39 6.87 -7.49
CA GLU A 81 -3.95 6.99 -8.85
C GLU A 81 -2.92 6.64 -9.92
N ASP A 82 -1.63 6.77 -9.58
CA ASP A 82 -0.52 6.37 -10.42
C ASP A 82 0.40 5.45 -9.62
N VAL A 83 0.21 4.14 -9.77
CA VAL A 83 1.11 3.14 -9.18
C VAL A 83 2.39 2.96 -9.98
N THR A 84 2.49 3.55 -11.18
CA THR A 84 3.71 3.56 -11.99
C THR A 84 4.74 4.51 -11.38
N GLU A 85 4.31 5.69 -10.93
CA GLU A 85 5.19 6.61 -10.19
C GLU A 85 5.74 5.95 -8.92
N VAL A 86 4.87 5.27 -8.14
CA VAL A 86 5.28 4.53 -6.94
C VAL A 86 6.34 3.47 -7.25
N ARG A 87 6.17 2.74 -8.36
CA ARG A 87 7.13 1.74 -8.83
C ARG A 87 8.46 2.36 -9.22
N ASP A 88 8.41 3.43 -10.00
CA ASP A 88 9.60 4.05 -10.57
C ASP A 88 10.45 4.72 -9.47
N MET A 89 9.80 5.13 -8.37
CA MET A 89 10.48 5.59 -7.14
C MET A 89 11.01 4.46 -6.24
N GLY A 90 10.55 3.21 -6.43
CA GLY A 90 10.89 2.08 -5.54
C GLY A 90 10.34 2.20 -4.12
N PHE A 91 9.35 3.07 -3.90
CA PHE A 91 8.90 3.44 -2.56
C PHE A 91 8.23 2.27 -1.82
N PHE A 92 7.52 1.40 -2.53
CA PHE A 92 6.87 0.23 -1.93
C PHE A 92 7.91 -0.81 -1.47
N GLU A 93 8.93 -1.04 -2.29
CA GLU A 93 10.03 -1.94 -1.98
C GLU A 93 10.85 -1.42 -0.80
N ASP A 94 11.11 -0.11 -0.72
CA ASP A 94 11.78 0.51 0.43
C ASP A 94 11.01 0.28 1.74
N LEU A 95 9.66 0.32 1.69
CA LEU A 95 8.82 -0.01 2.84
C LEU A 95 8.96 -1.49 3.25
N LEU A 96 9.02 -2.42 2.28
CA LEU A 96 9.29 -3.83 2.57
C LEU A 96 10.68 -4.04 3.18
N VAL A 97 11.70 -3.36 2.65
CA VAL A 97 13.05 -3.41 3.21
C VAL A 97 13.10 -2.89 4.65
N SER A 98 12.30 -1.85 4.95
CA SER A 98 12.18 -1.35 6.33
C SER A 98 11.57 -2.36 7.31
N LEU A 99 10.81 -3.35 6.82
CA LEU A 99 10.29 -4.48 7.60
C LEU A 99 11.26 -5.67 7.67
N GLY A 100 12.43 -5.57 7.03
CA GLY A 100 13.49 -6.59 7.07
C GLY A 100 13.51 -7.55 5.89
N PHE A 101 12.77 -7.29 4.81
CA PHE A 101 12.88 -8.06 3.56
C PHE A 101 14.05 -7.55 2.71
N SER A 102 14.62 -8.41 1.88
CA SER A 102 15.58 -8.01 0.84
C SER A 102 14.86 -7.42 -0.38
N TYR A 103 15.58 -6.67 -1.21
CA TYR A 103 15.04 -6.18 -2.48
C TYR A 103 14.65 -7.33 -3.42
N ASP A 104 15.41 -8.43 -3.42
CA ASP A 104 15.11 -9.60 -4.24
C ASP A 104 13.75 -10.19 -3.85
N GLU A 105 13.51 -10.37 -2.54
CA GLU A 105 12.20 -10.80 -2.04
C GLU A 105 11.10 -9.80 -2.44
N ALA A 106 11.35 -8.51 -2.21
CA ALA A 106 10.37 -7.45 -2.46
C ALA A 106 9.91 -7.41 -3.92
N TYR A 107 10.82 -7.60 -4.88
CA TYR A 107 10.52 -7.59 -6.32
C TYR A 107 9.93 -8.90 -6.84
N GLU A 108 10.39 -10.06 -6.37
CA GLU A 108 9.93 -11.34 -6.90
C GLU A 108 8.53 -11.73 -6.39
N GLY A 109 8.12 -11.17 -5.25
CA GLY A 109 6.80 -11.45 -4.67
C GLY A 109 6.66 -12.94 -4.41
N THR A 110 7.41 -13.44 -3.40
CA THR A 110 7.53 -14.86 -3.05
C THR A 110 6.24 -15.65 -3.31
N GLU A 111 6.38 -16.70 -4.14
CA GLU A 111 5.31 -17.60 -4.63
C GLU A 111 4.29 -18.05 -3.58
#